data_AF-A0A1I6UI48-F1
#
_entry.id   AF-A0A1I6UI48-F1
#
_cell.length_a   1.000
_cell.length_b   1.000
_cell.length_c   1.000
_cell.angle_alpha   90.00
_cell.angle_beta   90.00
_cell.angle_gamma   90.00
#
_symmetry.space_group_name_H-M   'P 1'
#
loop_
_entity.id
_entity.type
_entity.pdbx_description
1 polymer ?
#
loop_
_entity_poly.entity_id
_entity_poly.type
_entity_poly.pdbx_seq_one_letter_code
_entity_poly.pdbx_strand_id
1 'polypeptide(L)'
;MILSNLRERFAECRRSAWRFEAQPTYTMPGEQEELELWRAGEPMPDDFNSAWHGRVAGYVERGVSVGRVRVVRRPFTEYLRHQFDWVIPGNTRAGEDVRILDVTDVELELPDQDFWIFDDEIVVDLNFNPDGTLINLEQQENPDLSTYRKWRDTALAHAVPFSDFHAGT
;
A
#
# COMPACT_ATOMS: atom_id res chain seq x y z
N MET A 1 21.18 8.40 8.92
CA MET A 1 20.02 7.58 8.52
C MET A 1 18.80 8.45 8.67
N ILE A 2 18.34 9.06 7.57
CA ILE A 2 17.16 9.92 7.59
C ILE A 2 15.97 8.96 7.72
N LEU A 3 15.40 8.85 8.92
CA LEU A 3 14.04 8.33 9.05
C LEU A 3 13.16 9.40 8.41
N SER A 4 12.81 9.21 7.14
CA SER A 4 11.79 10.04 6.52
C SER A 4 10.50 9.87 7.32
N ASN A 5 10.00 10.97 7.89
CA ASN A 5 8.81 10.94 8.72
C ASN A 5 7.60 10.96 7.79
N LEU A 6 7.10 9.79 7.38
CA LEU A 6 5.88 9.69 6.55
C LEU A 6 4.73 10.52 7.13
N ARG A 7 4.62 10.61 8.46
CA ARG A 7 3.58 11.40 9.13
C ARG A 7 3.66 12.88 8.75
N GLU A 8 4.86 13.45 8.63
CA GLU A 8 5.06 14.83 8.18
C GLU A 8 4.68 14.98 6.71
N ARG A 9 5.06 14.03 5.85
CA ARG A 9 4.69 14.06 4.43
C ARG A 9 3.17 14.04 4.23
N PHE A 10 2.45 13.20 4.98
CA PHE A 10 0.99 13.19 4.99
C PHE A 10 0.36 14.48 5.55
N ALA A 11 0.99 15.11 6.54
CA ALA A 11 0.51 16.36 7.11
C ALA A 11 0.66 17.53 6.13
N GLU A 12 1.74 17.54 5.36
CA GLU A 12 2.06 18.58 4.37
C GLU A 12 1.38 18.37 3.00
N CYS A 13 0.99 17.13 2.69
CA CYS A 13 0.36 16.74 1.44
C CYS A 13 -0.93 17.52 1.17
N ARG A 14 -1.08 18.01 -0.08
CA ARG A 14 -2.17 18.89 -0.49
C ARG A 14 -3.07 18.34 -1.58
N ARG A 15 -2.61 17.39 -2.38
CA ARG A 15 -3.28 16.89 -3.60
C ARG A 15 -3.38 15.37 -3.60
N SER A 16 -2.27 14.67 -3.45
CA SER A 16 -2.22 13.22 -3.62
C SER A 16 -1.17 12.56 -2.74
N ALA A 17 -1.52 11.45 -2.10
CA ALA A 17 -0.59 10.50 -1.51
C ALA A 17 -0.86 9.15 -2.16
N TRP A 18 0.10 8.64 -2.94
CA TRP A 18 -0.08 7.39 -3.67
C TRP A 18 1.02 6.38 -3.36
N ARG A 19 0.65 5.12 -3.11
CA ARG A 19 1.56 4.03 -2.76
C ARG A 19 1.66 2.96 -3.85
N PHE A 20 2.87 2.52 -4.14
CA PHE A 20 3.13 1.28 -4.83
C PHE A 20 3.61 0.22 -3.83
N GLU A 21 2.95 -0.93 -3.83
CA GLU A 21 3.27 -2.08 -2.98
C GLU A 21 3.68 -3.27 -3.84
N ALA A 22 4.98 -3.54 -3.91
CA ALA A 22 5.55 -4.61 -4.71
C ALA A 22 5.73 -5.92 -3.92
N GLN A 23 5.83 -5.84 -2.59
CA GLN A 23 6.16 -7.01 -1.77
C GLN A 23 4.96 -7.95 -1.58
N PRO A 24 5.19 -9.29 -1.65
CA PRO A 24 4.13 -10.27 -1.41
C PRO A 24 3.80 -10.46 0.08
N THR A 25 4.69 -10.02 0.97
CA THR A 25 4.54 -10.11 2.43
C THR A 25 5.28 -8.94 3.09
N TYR A 26 4.67 -8.34 4.11
CA TYR A 26 5.35 -7.46 5.04
C TYR A 26 5.39 -8.12 6.42
N THR A 27 6.49 -7.92 7.14
CA THR A 27 6.73 -8.46 8.47
C THR A 27 6.91 -7.28 9.42
N MET A 28 5.83 -6.54 9.65
CA MET A 28 5.84 -5.40 10.57
C MET A 28 5.49 -5.83 12.00
N PRO A 29 6.02 -5.14 13.03
CA PRO A 29 5.59 -5.37 14.40
C PRO A 29 4.07 -5.19 14.54
N GLY A 30 3.39 -6.15 15.19
CA GLY A 30 1.93 -6.16 15.36
C GLY A 30 1.19 -6.96 14.30
N GLU A 31 1.61 -6.91 13.03
CA GLU A 31 0.93 -7.64 11.94
C GLU A 31 0.97 -9.17 12.11
N GLN A 32 1.97 -9.70 12.83
CA GLN A 32 2.07 -11.14 13.09
C GLN A 32 0.95 -11.64 14.02
N GLU A 33 0.62 -10.89 15.07
CA GLU A 33 -0.47 -11.25 15.98
C GLU A 33 -1.83 -11.16 15.28
N GLU A 34 -2.02 -10.13 14.45
CA GLU A 34 -3.21 -9.99 13.61
C GLU A 34 -3.37 -11.17 12.63
N LEU A 35 -2.27 -11.56 11.99
CA LEU A 35 -2.24 -12.69 11.06
C LEU A 35 -2.54 -14.02 11.77
N GLU A 36 -2.06 -14.20 13.00
CA GLU A 36 -2.36 -15.38 13.82
C GLU A 36 -3.85 -15.47 14.17
N LEU A 37 -4.49 -14.35 14.56
CA LEU A 37 -5.93 -14.29 14.83
C LEU A 37 -6.75 -14.60 13.57
N TRP A 38 -6.39 -13.99 12.43
CA TRP A 38 -7.03 -14.26 11.14
C TRP A 38 -6.91 -15.73 10.75
N ARG A 39 -5.72 -16.32 10.91
CA ARG A 39 -5.46 -17.74 10.62
C ARG A 39 -6.29 -18.67 11.50
N ALA A 40 -6.49 -18.31 12.76
CA ALA A 40 -7.33 -19.06 13.69
C ALA A 40 -8.83 -18.95 13.38
N GLY A 41 -9.24 -18.05 12.48
CA GLY A 41 -10.65 -17.80 12.17
C GLY A 41 -11.37 -17.01 13.27
N GLU A 42 -10.60 -16.31 14.12
CA GLU A 42 -11.15 -15.42 15.13
C GLU A 42 -11.87 -14.24 14.47
N PRO A 43 -12.86 -13.62 15.14
CA PRO A 43 -13.48 -12.41 14.61
C PRO A 43 -12.45 -11.27 14.55
N MET A 44 -12.52 -10.48 13.46
CA MET A 44 -11.74 -9.25 13.35
C MET A 44 -12.08 -8.30 14.52
N PRO A 45 -11.09 -7.71 15.21
CA PRO A 45 -11.35 -6.74 16.27
C PRO A 45 -12.17 -5.54 15.78
N ASP A 46 -13.08 -5.02 16.63
CA ASP A 46 -13.98 -3.92 16.26
C ASP A 46 -13.23 -2.63 15.89
N ASP A 47 -12.07 -2.38 16.51
CA ASP A 47 -11.24 -1.19 16.30
C ASP A 47 -10.04 -1.44 15.36
N PHE A 48 -10.04 -2.58 14.65
CA PHE A 48 -8.98 -2.96 13.72
C PHE A 48 -8.66 -1.84 12.72
N ASN A 49 -7.39 -1.40 12.72
CA ASN A 49 -6.87 -0.30 11.89
C ASN A 49 -7.61 1.06 12.00
N SER A 50 -8.44 1.27 13.03
CA SER A 50 -9.22 2.50 13.23
C SER A 50 -8.39 3.79 13.20
N ALA A 51 -7.16 3.74 13.74
CA ALA A 51 -6.23 4.88 13.70
C ALA A 51 -5.78 5.25 12.28
N TRP A 52 -5.56 4.26 11.41
CA TRP A 52 -5.25 4.51 9.99
C TRP A 52 -6.50 5.01 9.26
N HIS A 53 -7.65 4.36 9.47
CA HIS A 53 -8.91 4.79 8.87
C HIS A 53 -9.24 6.26 9.18
N GLY A 54 -9.08 6.68 10.45
CA GLY A 54 -9.28 8.07 10.84
C GLY A 54 -8.32 9.05 10.17
N ARG A 55 -7.06 8.65 9.92
CA ARG A 55 -6.09 9.47 9.17
C ARG A 55 -6.50 9.61 7.71
N VAL A 56 -6.80 8.50 7.04
CA VAL A 56 -7.25 8.49 5.64
C VAL A 56 -8.49 9.37 5.48
N ALA A 57 -9.51 9.17 6.31
CA ALA A 57 -10.73 9.97 6.28
C ALA A 57 -10.41 11.47 6.46
N GLY A 58 -9.54 11.82 7.41
CA GLY A 58 -9.10 13.19 7.62
C GLY A 58 -8.24 13.77 6.48
N TYR A 59 -7.55 12.95 5.69
CA TYR A 59 -6.85 13.38 4.47
C TYR A 59 -7.86 13.67 3.35
N VAL A 60 -8.80 12.75 3.13
CA VAL A 60 -9.86 12.87 2.14
C VAL A 60 -10.75 14.08 2.41
N GLU A 61 -11.11 14.35 3.66
CA GLU A 61 -11.90 15.53 4.05
C GLU A 61 -11.19 16.85 3.70
N ARG A 62 -9.85 16.88 3.74
CA ARG A 62 -9.06 18.04 3.30
C ARG A 62 -8.89 18.14 1.78
N GLY A 63 -9.46 17.21 1.02
CA GLY A 63 -9.35 17.15 -0.44
C GLY A 63 -8.09 16.42 -0.95
N VAL A 64 -7.36 15.71 -0.10
CA VAL A 64 -6.21 14.89 -0.51
C VAL A 64 -6.71 13.54 -1.01
N SER A 65 -6.34 13.18 -2.25
CA SER A 65 -6.54 11.82 -2.75
C SER A 65 -5.53 10.86 -2.11
N VAL A 66 -6.00 9.76 -1.54
CA VAL A 66 -5.14 8.70 -0.99
C VAL A 66 -5.39 7.44 -1.81
N GLY A 67 -4.33 6.88 -2.39
CA GLY A 67 -4.48 5.73 -3.29
C GLY A 67 -3.30 4.77 -3.22
N ARG A 68 -3.53 3.58 -3.76
CA ARG A 68 -2.57 2.48 -3.71
C ARG A 68 -2.79 1.51 -4.86
N VAL A 69 -1.69 1.02 -5.41
CA VAL A 69 -1.69 -0.24 -6.17
C VAL A 69 -0.87 -1.27 -5.43
N ARG A 70 -1.49 -2.43 -5.18
CA ARG A 70 -0.83 -3.62 -4.64
C ARG A 70 -0.60 -4.64 -5.74
N VAL A 71 0.65 -4.99 -5.95
CA VAL A 71 1.07 -6.05 -6.86
C VAL A 71 0.84 -7.40 -6.20
N VAL A 72 0.25 -8.33 -6.93
CA VAL A 72 -0.02 -9.70 -6.44
C VAL A 72 0.41 -10.72 -7.49
N ARG A 73 0.81 -11.90 -7.00
CA ARG A 73 1.13 -13.07 -7.84
C ARG A 73 0.48 -14.30 -7.20
N ARG A 74 -0.08 -15.18 -8.02
CA ARG A 74 -0.70 -16.43 -7.58
C ARG A 74 0.35 -17.55 -7.47
N PRO A 75 0.21 -18.48 -6.51
CA PRO A 75 -0.78 -18.47 -5.43
C PRO A 75 -0.51 -17.36 -4.42
N PHE A 76 -1.57 -16.74 -3.88
CA PHE A 76 -1.41 -15.65 -2.91
C PHE A 76 -0.80 -16.14 -1.60
N THR A 77 0.11 -15.32 -1.05
CA THR A 77 0.64 -15.52 0.29
C THR A 77 -0.49 -15.47 1.33
N GLU A 78 -0.21 -15.99 2.51
CA GLU A 78 -1.13 -15.83 3.64
C GLU A 78 -1.35 -14.35 4.00
N TYR A 79 -0.28 -13.57 3.97
CA TYR A 79 -0.34 -12.13 4.19
C TYR A 79 -1.31 -11.45 3.23
N LEU A 80 -1.23 -11.72 1.92
CA LEU A 80 -2.14 -11.12 0.94
C LEU A 80 -3.60 -11.51 1.18
N ARG A 81 -3.87 -12.77 1.54
CA ARG A 81 -5.22 -13.22 1.88
C ARG A 81 -5.77 -12.49 3.10
N HIS A 82 -4.97 -12.34 4.16
CA HIS A 82 -5.31 -11.51 5.33
C HIS A 82 -5.57 -10.05 4.94
N GLN A 83 -4.76 -9.45 4.07
CA GLN A 83 -4.98 -8.08 3.60
C GLN A 83 -6.33 -7.93 2.87
N PHE A 84 -6.69 -8.89 2.00
CA PHE A 84 -7.97 -8.87 1.29
C PHE A 84 -9.16 -9.00 2.25
N ASP A 85 -9.03 -9.85 3.27
CA ASP A 85 -10.13 -10.13 4.19
C ASP A 85 -10.33 -9.04 5.24
N TRP A 86 -9.25 -8.56 5.89
CA TRP A 86 -9.34 -7.70 7.07
C TRP A 86 -8.96 -6.24 6.80
N VAL A 87 -7.93 -6.00 5.98
CA VAL A 87 -7.32 -4.66 5.87
C VAL A 87 -7.99 -3.79 4.79
N ILE A 88 -7.99 -4.26 3.54
CA ILE A 88 -8.43 -3.45 2.40
C ILE A 88 -9.91 -3.01 2.50
N PRO A 89 -10.86 -3.83 3.00
CA PRO A 89 -12.25 -3.39 3.18
C PRO A 89 -12.39 -2.19 4.12
N GLY A 90 -11.57 -2.09 5.17
CA GLY A 90 -11.56 -0.94 6.07
C GLY A 90 -10.99 0.31 5.42
N ASN A 91 -9.86 0.17 4.73
CA ASN A 91 -9.20 1.26 4.02
C ASN A 91 -10.09 1.88 2.93
N THR A 92 -10.75 1.05 2.13
CA THR A 92 -11.68 1.50 1.08
C THR A 92 -12.89 2.24 1.67
N ARG A 93 -13.46 1.75 2.79
CA ARG A 93 -14.52 2.48 3.51
C ARG A 93 -14.06 3.82 4.07
N ALA A 94 -12.79 3.94 4.46
CA ALA A 94 -12.20 5.20 4.93
C ALA A 94 -11.90 6.20 3.80
N GLY A 95 -11.96 5.77 2.53
CA GLY A 95 -11.78 6.61 1.35
C GLY A 95 -10.46 6.42 0.60
N GLU A 96 -9.65 5.39 0.92
CA GLU A 96 -8.46 5.04 0.14
C GLU A 96 -8.86 4.33 -1.17
N ASP A 97 -8.37 4.80 -2.33
CA ASP A 97 -8.49 4.09 -3.62
C ASP A 97 -7.46 2.94 -3.64
N VAL A 98 -7.90 1.75 -3.21
CA VAL A 98 -7.07 0.55 -3.22
C VAL A 98 -7.36 -0.27 -4.47
N ARG A 99 -6.31 -0.51 -5.26
CA ARG A 99 -6.37 -1.32 -6.49
C ARG A 99 -5.41 -2.49 -6.44
N ILE A 100 -5.80 -3.57 -7.11
CA ILE A 100 -5.03 -4.80 -7.20
C ILE A 100 -4.50 -4.97 -8.62
N LEU A 101 -3.19 -5.19 -8.72
CA LEU A 101 -2.50 -5.50 -9.96
C LEU A 101 -2.01 -6.95 -9.90
N ASP A 102 -2.73 -7.86 -10.57
CA ASP A 102 -2.33 -9.26 -10.69
C ASP A 102 -1.33 -9.43 -11.84
N VAL A 103 -0.07 -9.72 -11.49
CA VAL A 103 1.04 -9.92 -12.44
C VAL A 103 1.42 -11.39 -12.61
N THR A 104 0.50 -12.31 -12.30
CA THR A 104 0.75 -13.76 -12.43
C THR A 104 1.17 -14.15 -13.85
N ASP A 105 0.47 -13.62 -14.86
CA ASP A 105 0.66 -13.98 -16.28
C ASP A 105 1.08 -12.78 -17.15
N VAL A 106 1.50 -11.67 -16.53
CA VAL A 106 1.93 -10.46 -17.25
C VAL A 106 3.24 -9.94 -16.70
N GLU A 107 4.10 -9.49 -17.62
CA GLU A 107 5.34 -8.81 -17.29
C GLU A 107 5.19 -7.33 -17.65
N LEU A 108 5.43 -6.45 -16.68
CA LEU A 108 5.33 -5.01 -16.81
C LEU A 108 6.63 -4.37 -16.35
N GLU A 109 7.01 -3.25 -16.97
CA GLU A 109 8.16 -2.46 -16.57
C GLU A 109 7.82 -1.67 -15.29
N LEU A 110 7.87 -2.36 -14.15
CA LEU A 110 7.58 -1.84 -12.82
C LEU A 110 8.77 -2.11 -11.88
N PRO A 111 8.94 -1.30 -10.83
CA PRO A 111 10.01 -1.50 -9.86
C PRO A 111 9.71 -2.70 -8.95
N ASP A 112 10.76 -3.31 -8.40
CA ASP A 112 10.61 -4.30 -7.33
C ASP A 112 10.56 -3.65 -5.94
N GLN A 113 10.88 -2.36 -5.83
CA GLN A 113 10.80 -1.59 -4.59
C GLN A 113 9.43 -0.95 -4.38
N ASP A 114 9.07 -0.82 -3.10
CA ASP A 114 7.91 -0.06 -2.65
C ASP A 114 8.24 1.43 -2.58
N PHE A 115 7.26 2.28 -2.88
CA PHE A 115 7.41 3.71 -2.67
C PHE A 115 6.07 4.39 -2.41
N TRP A 116 6.14 5.53 -1.73
CA TRP A 116 5.13 6.57 -1.75
C TRP A 116 5.55 7.70 -2.68
N ILE A 117 4.58 8.28 -3.39
CA ILE A 117 4.72 9.58 -4.04
C ILE A 117 3.65 10.53 -3.49
N PHE A 118 4.09 11.69 -3.00
CA PHE A 118 3.24 12.75 -2.47
C PHE A 118 3.26 13.95 -3.40
N ASP A 119 2.07 14.48 -3.70
CA ASP A 119 1.83 15.62 -4.57
C ASP A 119 2.55 15.53 -5.92
N ASP A 120 2.85 14.32 -6.37
CA ASP A 120 3.67 14.02 -7.55
C ASP A 120 5.10 14.60 -7.52
N GLU A 121 5.59 15.01 -6.35
CA GLU A 121 6.84 15.77 -6.18
C GLU A 121 7.81 15.15 -5.18
N ILE A 122 7.29 14.49 -4.13
CA ILE A 122 8.11 13.91 -3.07
C ILE A 122 8.00 12.40 -3.14
N VAL A 123 9.12 11.72 -3.29
CA VAL A 123 9.19 10.25 -3.28
C VAL A 123 9.83 9.77 -2.00
N VAL A 124 9.21 8.76 -1.38
CA VAL A 124 9.75 8.04 -0.22
C VAL A 124 9.76 6.57 -0.54
N ASP A 125 10.95 6.00 -0.68
CA ASP A 125 11.14 4.56 -0.89
C ASP A 125 11.00 3.82 0.44
N LEU A 126 10.39 2.64 0.41
CA LEU A 126 10.35 1.71 1.53
C LEU A 126 11.18 0.49 1.15
N ASN A 127 12.32 0.32 1.80
CA ASN A 127 13.22 -0.78 1.51
C ASN A 127 12.94 -1.93 2.48
N PHE A 128 12.66 -3.11 1.93
CA PHE A 128 12.37 -4.31 2.69
C PHE A 128 13.44 -5.37 2.46
N ASN A 129 13.71 -6.17 3.49
CA ASN A 129 14.41 -7.44 3.33
C ASN A 129 13.53 -8.45 2.58
N PRO A 130 14.11 -9.52 2.01
CA PRO A 130 13.34 -10.59 1.37
C PRO A 130 12.30 -11.28 2.28
N ASP A 131 12.46 -11.20 3.60
CA ASP A 131 11.50 -11.72 4.59
C ASP A 131 10.36 -10.75 4.91
N GLY A 132 10.30 -9.60 4.23
CA GLY A 132 9.29 -8.56 4.44
C GLY A 132 9.58 -7.61 5.60
N THR A 133 10.70 -7.75 6.32
CA THR A 133 11.06 -6.81 7.38
C THR A 133 11.54 -5.48 6.80
N LEU A 134 11.02 -4.36 7.33
CA LEU A 134 11.40 -3.02 6.89
C LEU A 134 12.84 -2.69 7.31
N ILE A 135 13.67 -2.33 6.33
CA ILE A 135 15.05 -1.86 6.55
C ILE A 135 15.03 -0.38 6.93
N ASN A 136 14.46 0.47 6.07
CA ASN A 136 14.36 1.91 6.27
C ASN A 136 13.31 2.53 5.33
N LEU A 137 13.03 3.81 5.57
CA LEU A 137 12.31 4.67 4.64
C LEU A 137 13.25 5.78 4.19
N GLU A 138 13.38 5.96 2.89
CA GLU A 138 14.32 6.91 2.29
C GLU A 138 13.60 7.93 1.41
N GLN A 139 13.61 9.20 1.82
CA GLN A 139 13.14 10.26 0.95
C GLN A 139 14.21 10.60 -0.09
N GLN A 140 13.85 10.53 -1.36
CA GLN A 140 14.76 10.87 -2.46
C GLN A 140 14.98 12.39 -2.51
N GLU A 141 16.23 12.84 -2.59
CA GLU A 141 16.57 14.28 -2.67
C GLU A 141 16.28 14.86 -4.07
N ASN A 142 16.48 14.07 -5.12
CA ASN A 142 16.23 14.46 -6.52
C ASN A 142 15.71 13.25 -7.32
N PRO A 143 14.50 12.74 -7.02
CA PRO A 143 13.96 11.59 -7.72
C PRO A 143 13.72 11.91 -9.20
N ASP A 144 13.89 10.90 -10.06
CA ASP A 144 13.36 10.98 -11.42
C ASP A 144 11.83 10.82 -11.38
N LEU A 145 11.15 11.95 -11.16
CA LEU A 145 9.69 12.00 -11.07
C LEU A 145 9.00 11.48 -12.33
N SER A 146 9.64 11.57 -13.50
CA SER A 146 9.06 11.04 -14.75
C SER A 146 8.95 9.52 -14.71
N THR A 147 9.98 8.85 -14.18
CA THR A 147 10.00 7.40 -13.99
C THR A 147 8.99 6.95 -12.92
N TYR A 148 8.96 7.59 -11.75
CA TYR A 148 7.99 7.24 -10.70
C TYR A 148 6.53 7.44 -11.13
N ARG A 149 6.24 8.53 -11.87
CA ARG A 149 4.90 8.76 -12.45
C ARG A 149 4.57 7.72 -13.53
N LYS A 150 5.53 7.35 -14.39
CA LYS A 150 5.36 6.27 -15.38
C LYS A 150 5.01 4.94 -14.71
N TRP A 151 5.69 4.58 -13.61
CA TRP A 151 5.39 3.36 -12.86
C TRP A 151 4.00 3.42 -12.24
N ARG A 152 3.63 4.54 -11.61
CA ARG A 152 2.27 4.76 -11.09
C ARG A 152 1.21 4.59 -12.16
N ASP A 153 1.37 5.29 -13.29
CA ASP A 153 0.38 5.32 -14.35
C ASP A 153 0.25 3.95 -15.03
N THR A 154 1.38 3.25 -15.24
CA THR A 154 1.40 1.85 -15.69
C THR A 154 0.64 0.95 -14.71
N ALA A 155 0.97 1.03 -13.41
CA ALA A 155 0.33 0.22 -12.40
C ALA A 155 -1.19 0.45 -12.35
N LEU A 156 -1.63 1.72 -12.39
CA LEU A 156 -3.05 2.08 -12.40
C LEU A 156 -3.80 1.64 -13.66
N ALA A 157 -3.14 1.64 -14.82
CA ALA A 157 -3.74 1.22 -16.09
C ALA A 157 -4.02 -0.29 -16.15
N HIS A 158 -3.27 -1.09 -15.40
CA HIS A 158 -3.40 -2.54 -15.36
C HIS A 158 -4.07 -3.06 -14.08
N ALA A 159 -4.21 -2.22 -13.05
CA ALA A 159 -4.86 -2.58 -11.79
C ALA A 159 -6.38 -2.38 -11.86
N VAL A 160 -7.11 -3.25 -11.17
CA VAL A 160 -8.56 -3.11 -10.98
C VAL A 160 -8.87 -2.59 -9.57
N PRO A 161 -9.95 -1.83 -9.37
CA PRO A 161 -10.46 -1.52 -8.03
C PRO A 161 -10.64 -2.80 -7.21
N PHE A 162 -10.36 -2.74 -5.90
CA PHE A 162 -10.52 -3.93 -5.04
C PHE A 162 -11.94 -4.52 -5.08
N SER A 163 -12.98 -3.70 -5.29
CA SER A 163 -14.37 -4.16 -5.45
C SER A 163 -14.58 -5.09 -6.65
N ASP A 164 -13.73 -4.95 -7.66
CA ASP A 164 -13.83 -5.67 -8.93
C ASP A 164 -12.83 -6.84 -8.97
N PHE A 165 -11.96 -6.94 -7.95
CA PHE A 165 -10.96 -7.98 -7.85
C PHE A 165 -11.56 -9.27 -7.26
N HIS A 166 -11.63 -10.32 -8.08
CA HIS A 166 -12.05 -11.65 -7.64
C HIS A 166 -10.85 -12.50 -7.25
N ALA A 167 -10.52 -12.54 -5.96
CA ALA A 167 -9.42 -13.35 -5.44
C ALA A 167 -9.59 -14.87 -5.70
N GLY A 168 -10.81 -15.34 -5.94
CA GLY A 168 -11.20 -16.75 -5.94
C GLY A 168 -11.03 -17.59 -7.20
N THR A 169 -10.33 -17.14 -8.25
CA THR A 169 -10.07 -17.95 -9.48
C THR A 169 -8.63 -18.37 -9.65
#